data_AF-G4YEQ3-F1
#
_entry.id   AF-G4YEQ3-F1
#
_cell.length_a   1.000
_cell.length_b   1.000
_cell.length_c   1.000
_cell.angle_alpha   90.00
_cell.angle_beta   90.00
_cell.angle_gamma   90.00
#
_symmetry.space_group_name_H-M   'P 1'
#
loop_
_entity.id
_entity.type
_entity.pdbx_description
1 polymer ?
#
loop_
_entity_poly.entity_id
_entity_poly.type
_entity_poly.pdbx_seq_one_letter_code
_entity_poly.pdbx_strand_id
1 'polypeptide(L)'
;MKLLQYVAAEKKIIYLDETNFNIWISRNYGWSKAGQRAVDTNTSEAANETVRAMLRDQATRGPLGNIVVVLDNAPCHTNVEDVFEEPEFAEAECLRLGPYSPMLNGIENVFSVYKAAVKRYMAANRSRILSVPEGTTITAHRSSFLLHAANVIFQEVVTPALCSKCIHHTFAFIADAILMKDMQVGK
;
A
#
# COMPACT_ATOMS: atom_id res chain seq x y z
N MET A 1 22.81 1.74 6.55
CA MET A 1 21.41 1.86 6.10
C MET A 1 20.50 1.92 7.33
N LYS A 2 19.63 2.94 7.48
CA LYS A 2 18.80 3.18 8.69
C LYS A 2 17.88 2.00 9.04
N LEU A 3 17.29 1.34 8.04
CA LEU A 3 16.41 0.19 8.26
C LEU A 3 17.07 -0.92 9.11
N LEU A 4 18.37 -1.22 8.91
CA LEU A 4 19.08 -2.19 9.75
C LEU A 4 19.28 -1.72 11.19
N GLN A 5 19.46 -0.43 11.40
CA GLN A 5 19.60 0.13 12.76
C GLN A 5 18.28 -0.05 13.52
N TYR A 6 17.15 0.17 12.86
CA TYR A 6 15.83 -0.09 13.43
C TYR A 6 15.58 -1.56 13.72
N VAL A 7 15.95 -2.46 12.79
CA VAL A 7 15.89 -3.90 13.03
C VAL A 7 16.75 -4.30 14.24
N ALA A 8 17.99 -3.81 14.32
CA ALA A 8 18.90 -4.11 15.43
C ALA A 8 18.44 -3.53 16.77
N ALA A 9 17.70 -2.41 16.74
CA ALA A 9 17.06 -1.82 17.90
C ALA A 9 15.69 -2.46 18.23
N GLU A 10 15.32 -3.55 17.56
CA GLU A 10 14.06 -4.29 17.75
C GLU A 10 12.80 -3.41 17.58
N LYS A 11 12.92 -2.37 16.74
CA LYS A 11 11.80 -1.49 16.38
C LYS A 11 10.76 -2.26 15.57
N LYS A 12 9.50 -1.92 15.77
CA LYS A 12 8.39 -2.45 14.98
C LYS A 12 8.29 -1.70 13.65
N ILE A 13 8.69 -2.38 12.59
CA ILE A 13 8.67 -1.85 11.22
C ILE A 13 7.31 -2.15 10.58
N ILE A 14 6.66 -1.12 10.06
CA ILE A 14 5.39 -1.19 9.33
C ILE A 14 5.64 -0.68 7.91
N TYR A 15 5.50 -1.53 6.91
CA TYR A 15 5.55 -1.11 5.51
C TYR A 15 4.18 -0.59 5.09
N LEU A 16 4.15 0.56 4.43
CA LEU A 16 2.95 1.19 3.88
C LEU A 16 3.17 1.54 2.42
N ASP A 17 2.20 1.20 1.61
CA ASP A 17 2.19 1.42 0.17
C ASP A 17 0.76 1.24 -0.36
N GLU A 18 0.48 1.76 -1.55
CA GLU A 18 -0.80 1.61 -2.22
C GLU A 18 -0.74 0.64 -3.39
N THR A 19 -1.88 0.01 -3.67
CA THR A 19 -2.02 -0.80 -4.87
C THR A 19 -3.33 -0.56 -5.58
N ASN A 20 -3.23 -0.42 -6.91
CA ASN A 20 -4.38 -0.29 -7.79
C ASN A 20 -4.80 -1.62 -8.42
N PHE A 21 -6.09 -1.73 -8.71
CA PHE A 21 -6.69 -2.85 -9.44
C PHE A 21 -7.38 -2.33 -10.70
N ASN A 22 -7.07 -2.93 -11.85
CA ASN A 22 -7.83 -2.67 -13.06
C ASN A 22 -9.04 -3.61 -13.14
N ILE A 23 -10.20 -2.99 -13.29
CA ILE A 23 -11.55 -3.55 -13.25
C ILE A 23 -12.37 -3.04 -14.43
N TRP A 24 -11.71 -2.35 -15.37
CA TRP A 24 -12.35 -1.65 -16.49
C TRP A 24 -13.49 -0.72 -16.05
N ILE A 25 -13.44 -0.20 -14.81
CA ILE A 25 -14.40 0.77 -14.27
C ILE A 25 -13.98 2.20 -14.60
N SER A 26 -12.68 2.48 -14.63
CA SER A 26 -12.18 3.81 -14.99
C SER A 26 -12.20 4.00 -16.51
N ARG A 27 -12.74 5.15 -16.93
CA ARG A 27 -12.55 5.65 -18.29
C ARG A 27 -11.09 6.09 -18.42
N ASN A 28 -10.48 5.95 -19.60
CA ASN A 28 -9.10 6.43 -19.86
C ASN A 28 -8.94 7.96 -19.68
N TYR A 29 -10.04 8.68 -19.49
CA TYR A 29 -10.09 10.12 -19.34
C TYR A 29 -11.01 10.49 -18.16
N GLY A 30 -10.56 11.40 -17.31
CA GLY A 30 -11.38 12.02 -16.27
C GLY A 30 -12.28 13.10 -16.87
N TRP A 31 -13.51 13.21 -16.37
CA TRP A 31 -14.47 14.23 -16.80
C TRP A 31 -14.71 15.21 -15.65
N SER A 32 -14.77 16.50 -15.97
CA SER A 32 -15.21 17.56 -15.06
C SER A 32 -16.22 18.45 -15.78
N LYS A 33 -17.00 19.24 -15.03
CA LYS A 33 -17.91 20.22 -15.64
C LYS A 33 -17.09 21.24 -16.45
N ALA A 34 -17.63 21.69 -17.58
CA ALA A 34 -16.95 22.69 -18.42
C ALA A 34 -16.55 23.92 -17.58
N GLY A 35 -15.29 24.34 -17.69
CA GLY A 35 -14.71 25.41 -16.89
C GLY A 35 -14.16 24.98 -15.52
N GLN A 36 -14.31 23.72 -15.12
CA GLN A 36 -13.69 23.15 -13.92
C GLN A 36 -12.50 22.24 -14.30
N ARG A 37 -11.53 22.12 -13.40
CA ARG A 37 -10.41 21.20 -13.57
C ARG A 37 -10.83 19.79 -13.18
N ALA A 38 -10.45 18.78 -13.95
CA ALA A 38 -10.52 17.40 -13.49
C ALA A 38 -9.47 17.18 -12.39
N VAL A 39 -9.89 16.67 -11.23
CA VAL A 39 -9.02 16.45 -10.07
C VAL A 39 -8.98 14.96 -9.78
N ASP A 40 -7.78 14.41 -9.61
CA ASP A 40 -7.59 13.06 -9.10
C ASP A 40 -7.86 13.04 -7.60
N THR A 41 -8.60 12.05 -7.14
CA THR A 41 -8.93 11.86 -5.73
C THR A 41 -7.85 11.08 -4.97
N ASN A 42 -6.81 10.58 -5.65
CA ASN A 42 -5.62 10.03 -4.99
C ASN A 42 -4.74 11.17 -4.46
N THR A 43 -5.22 11.83 -3.42
CA THR A 43 -4.57 13.00 -2.82
C THR A 43 -3.63 12.58 -1.69
N SER A 44 -2.63 13.42 -1.42
CA SER A 44 -1.75 13.22 -0.27
C SER A 44 -2.49 13.24 1.07
N GLU A 45 -3.57 14.02 1.17
CA GLU A 45 -4.36 14.07 2.40
C GLU A 45 -5.06 12.73 2.71
N ALA A 46 -5.51 12.00 1.69
CA ALA A 46 -6.13 10.69 1.91
C ALA A 46 -5.12 9.64 2.40
N ALA A 47 -3.90 9.68 1.88
CA ALA A 47 -2.80 8.85 2.36
C ALA A 47 -2.42 9.24 3.80
N ASN A 48 -2.31 10.54 4.08
CA ASN A 48 -2.02 11.07 5.41
C ASN A 48 -3.06 10.63 6.45
N GLU A 49 -4.35 10.72 6.13
CA GLU A 49 -5.41 10.27 7.05
C GLU A 49 -5.35 8.75 7.29
N THR A 50 -4.97 7.97 6.27
CA THR A 50 -4.74 6.53 6.44
C THR A 50 -3.58 6.26 7.41
N VAL A 51 -2.49 7.02 7.31
CA VAL A 51 -1.36 6.94 8.25
C VAL A 51 -1.79 7.33 9.67
N ARG A 52 -2.54 8.43 9.84
CA ARG A 52 -3.08 8.84 11.15
C ARG A 52 -3.95 7.76 11.77
N ALA A 53 -4.89 7.21 11.02
CA ALA A 53 -5.78 6.15 11.49
C ALA A 53 -5.00 4.89 11.91
N MET A 54 -3.98 4.52 11.14
CA MET A 54 -3.10 3.40 11.46
C MET A 54 -2.27 3.67 12.73
N LEU A 55 -1.67 4.85 12.86
CA LEU A 55 -0.89 5.22 14.06
C LEU A 55 -1.76 5.29 15.31
N ARG A 56 -2.99 5.81 15.21
CA ARG A 56 -3.97 5.79 16.31
C ARG A 56 -4.30 4.37 16.74
N ASP A 57 -4.51 3.44 15.80
CA ASP A 57 -4.68 2.01 16.12
C ASP A 57 -3.42 1.43 16.78
N GLN A 58 -2.21 1.78 16.32
CA GLN A 58 -0.98 1.31 16.95
C GLN A 58 -0.78 1.85 18.36
N ALA A 59 -1.17 3.10 18.63
CA ALA A 59 -1.09 3.70 19.96
C ALA A 59 -1.95 2.96 20.99
N THR A 60 -3.03 2.27 20.56
CA THR A 60 -3.82 1.40 21.45
C THR A 60 -3.10 0.11 21.86
N ARG A 61 -2.04 -0.28 21.12
CA ARG A 61 -1.32 -1.55 21.28
C ARG A 61 0.04 -1.39 21.98
N GLY A 62 0.53 -0.16 22.11
CA GLY A 62 1.82 0.13 22.72
C GLY A 62 2.34 1.52 22.39
N PRO A 63 3.54 1.88 22.90
CA PRO A 63 4.14 3.19 22.67
C PRO A 63 4.54 3.38 21.21
N LEU A 64 4.24 4.57 20.66
CA LEU A 64 4.57 4.93 19.29
C LEU A 64 6.07 5.08 19.06
N GLY A 65 6.85 5.39 20.11
CA GLY A 65 8.31 5.41 20.07
C GLY A 65 8.98 4.13 19.56
N ASN A 66 8.26 3.00 19.51
CA ASN A 66 8.76 1.75 18.96
C ASN A 66 8.38 1.52 17.48
N ILE A 67 7.58 2.40 16.87
CA ILE A 67 7.05 2.25 15.52
C ILE A 67 7.92 2.99 14.51
N VAL A 68 8.26 2.31 13.43
CA VAL A 68 8.87 2.90 12.23
C VAL A 68 8.00 2.58 11.02
N VAL A 69 7.48 3.61 10.36
CA VAL A 69 6.70 3.47 9.13
C VAL A 69 7.63 3.61 7.94
N VAL A 70 7.65 2.59 7.07
CA VAL A 70 8.47 2.55 5.86
C VAL A 70 7.59 2.72 4.64
N LEU A 71 7.92 3.68 3.79
CA LEU A 71 7.14 4.02 2.59
C LEU A 71 8.02 4.42 1.42
N ASP A 72 7.45 4.40 0.22
CA ASP A 72 8.14 4.75 -1.02
C ASP A 72 8.11 6.27 -1.29
N ASN A 73 8.34 6.69 -2.53
CA ASN A 73 8.29 8.11 -2.93
C ASN A 73 7.11 8.40 -3.88
N ALA A 74 6.01 7.65 -3.79
CA ALA A 74 4.83 7.89 -4.61
C ALA A 74 4.25 9.31 -4.37
N PRO A 75 3.61 9.92 -5.38
CA PRO A 75 3.05 11.28 -5.24
C PRO A 75 2.03 11.44 -4.10
N CYS A 76 1.26 10.39 -3.77
CA CYS A 76 0.36 10.37 -2.62
C CYS A 76 1.11 10.53 -1.28
N HIS A 77 2.38 10.14 -1.21
CA HIS A 77 3.18 10.27 0.00
C HIS A 77 3.85 11.64 0.16
N THR A 78 3.68 12.60 -0.74
CA THR A 78 4.49 13.85 -0.79
C THR A 78 4.64 14.57 0.56
N ASN A 79 3.58 14.60 1.38
CA ASN A 79 3.52 15.34 2.65
C ASN A 79 3.28 14.42 3.85
N VAL A 80 3.72 13.15 3.77
CA VAL A 80 3.42 12.18 4.82
C VAL A 80 4.20 12.46 6.11
N GLU A 81 5.37 13.10 6.01
CA GLU A 81 6.16 13.54 7.17
C GLU A 81 5.41 14.52 8.06
N ASP A 82 4.53 15.37 7.49
CA ASP A 82 3.72 16.32 8.25
C ASP A 82 2.93 15.61 9.36
N VAL A 83 2.49 14.37 9.11
CA VAL A 83 1.80 13.54 10.11
C VAL A 83 2.70 13.22 11.30
N PHE A 84 4.00 12.97 11.08
CA PHE A 84 4.95 12.63 12.13
C PHE A 84 5.48 13.87 12.87
N GLU A 85 5.22 15.07 12.36
CA GLU A 85 5.47 16.33 13.08
C GLU A 85 4.33 16.69 14.04
N GLU A 86 3.15 16.07 13.88
CA GLU A 86 2.02 16.28 14.78
C GLU A 86 2.36 15.77 16.20
N PRO A 87 2.05 16.53 17.27
CA PRO A 87 2.37 16.13 18.64
C PRO A 87 1.79 14.77 19.06
N GLU A 88 0.68 14.35 18.44
CA GLU A 88 0.04 13.05 18.66
C GLU A 88 0.93 11.87 18.19
N PHE A 89 1.78 12.09 17.19
CA PHE A 89 2.54 11.04 16.50
C PHE A 89 4.05 11.24 16.52
N ALA A 90 4.55 12.31 17.15
CA ALA A 90 5.95 12.73 17.15
C ALA A 90 6.95 11.67 17.68
N GLU A 91 6.49 10.66 18.41
CA GLU A 91 7.34 9.55 18.83
C GLU A 91 7.55 8.49 17.73
N ALA A 92 6.61 8.34 16.80
CA ALA A 92 6.77 7.41 15.68
C ALA A 92 7.78 7.95 14.67
N GLU A 93 8.49 7.05 14.00
CA GLU A 93 9.49 7.44 13.00
C GLU A 93 9.01 7.13 11.57
N CYS A 94 9.29 8.04 10.64
CA CYS A 94 9.06 7.86 9.21
C CYS A 94 10.38 7.54 8.48
N LEU A 95 10.40 6.49 7.67
CA LEU A 95 11.54 6.11 6.84
C LEU A 95 11.11 5.98 5.37
N ARG A 96 11.51 6.97 4.56
CA ARG A 96 11.43 6.86 3.10
C ARG A 96 12.49 5.91 2.55
N LEU A 97 12.07 5.07 1.62
CA LEU A 97 12.98 4.28 0.80
C LEU A 97 13.68 5.17 -0.24
N GLY A 98 14.87 4.74 -0.67
CA GLY A 98 15.54 5.36 -1.81
C GLY A 98 14.67 5.31 -3.07
N PRO A 99 14.83 6.25 -4.02
CA PRO A 99 14.15 6.18 -5.31
C PRO A 99 14.38 4.84 -5.99
N TYR A 100 13.38 4.37 -6.74
CA TYR A 100 13.44 3.11 -7.51
C TYR A 100 13.89 1.90 -6.69
N SER A 101 13.50 1.85 -5.40
CA SER A 101 13.93 0.81 -4.48
C SER A 101 12.86 -0.23 -4.08
N PRO A 102 12.07 -0.83 -5.00
CA PRO A 102 10.98 -1.74 -4.64
C PRO A 102 11.46 -3.04 -3.99
N MET A 103 12.69 -3.52 -4.27
CA MET A 103 13.22 -4.72 -3.58
C MET A 103 13.45 -4.51 -2.08
N LEU A 104 13.49 -3.26 -1.62
CA LEU A 104 13.57 -2.87 -0.21
C LEU A 104 12.19 -2.60 0.41
N ASN A 105 11.11 -2.68 -0.37
CA ASN A 105 9.74 -2.54 0.11
C ASN A 105 9.11 -3.92 0.38
N GLY A 106 8.97 -4.28 1.66
CA GLY A 106 8.48 -5.60 2.08
C GLY A 106 7.05 -5.93 1.61
N ILE A 107 6.23 -4.91 1.37
CA ILE A 107 4.82 -5.08 1.00
C ILE A 107 4.63 -5.40 -0.50
N GLU A 108 5.60 -5.11 -1.36
CA GLU A 108 5.49 -5.32 -2.81
C GLU A 108 5.27 -6.81 -3.18
N ASN A 109 5.98 -7.70 -2.48
CA ASN A 109 5.78 -9.14 -2.64
C ASN A 109 4.43 -9.62 -2.10
N VAL A 110 3.96 -9.01 -1.00
CA VAL A 110 2.62 -9.28 -0.45
C VAL A 110 1.54 -8.86 -1.45
N PHE A 111 1.66 -7.65 -2.01
CA PHE A 111 0.79 -7.14 -3.07
C PHE A 111 0.84 -7.99 -4.32
N SER A 112 1.99 -8.52 -4.71
CA SER A 112 2.09 -9.42 -5.86
C SER A 112 1.25 -10.68 -5.67
N VAL A 113 1.31 -11.30 -4.49
CA VAL A 113 0.50 -12.49 -4.16
C VAL A 113 -0.98 -12.14 -4.07
N TYR A 114 -1.32 -11.05 -3.37
CA TYR A 114 -2.71 -10.58 -3.27
C TYR A 114 -3.30 -10.24 -4.65
N LYS A 115 -2.57 -9.47 -5.48
CA LYS A 115 -2.95 -9.15 -6.87
C LYS A 115 -3.20 -10.39 -7.70
N ALA A 116 -2.36 -11.42 -7.58
CA ALA A 116 -2.58 -12.68 -8.29
C ALA A 116 -3.89 -13.35 -7.89
N ALA A 117 -4.22 -13.36 -6.59
CA ALA A 117 -5.48 -13.90 -6.09
C ALA A 117 -6.69 -13.08 -6.57
N VAL A 118 -6.64 -11.75 -6.48
CA VAL A 118 -7.69 -10.87 -7.01
C VAL A 118 -7.88 -11.09 -8.50
N LYS A 119 -6.80 -11.15 -9.30
CA LYS A 119 -6.89 -11.42 -10.75
C LYS A 119 -7.59 -12.75 -11.05
N ARG A 120 -7.29 -13.82 -10.30
CA ARG A 120 -7.99 -15.12 -10.44
C ARG A 120 -9.48 -15.00 -10.13
N TYR A 121 -9.83 -14.34 -9.03
CA TYR A 121 -11.22 -14.11 -8.64
C TYR A 121 -11.98 -13.29 -9.69
N MET A 122 -11.37 -12.22 -10.21
CA MET A 122 -11.96 -11.38 -11.25
C MET A 122 -12.14 -12.14 -12.56
N ALA A 123 -11.18 -12.97 -12.94
CA ALA A 123 -11.30 -13.83 -14.13
C ALA A 123 -12.46 -14.83 -13.99
N ALA A 124 -12.59 -15.48 -12.83
CA ALA A 124 -13.68 -16.43 -12.55
C ALA A 124 -15.06 -15.76 -12.52
N ASN A 125 -15.15 -14.50 -12.09
CA ASN A 125 -16.40 -13.75 -11.99
C ASN A 125 -16.65 -12.80 -13.17
N ARG A 126 -15.85 -12.87 -14.24
CA ARG A 126 -15.86 -11.89 -15.34
C ARG A 126 -17.26 -11.68 -15.93
N SER A 127 -18.01 -12.75 -16.17
CA SER A 127 -19.38 -12.64 -16.71
C SER A 127 -20.28 -11.82 -15.77
N ARG A 128 -20.28 -12.14 -14.47
CA ARG A 128 -21.06 -11.45 -13.43
C ARG A 128 -20.66 -9.98 -13.26
N ILE A 129 -19.37 -9.68 -13.37
CA ILE A 129 -18.85 -8.30 -13.29
C ILE A 129 -19.37 -7.46 -14.47
N LEU A 130 -19.50 -8.05 -15.65
CA LEU A 130 -19.97 -7.36 -16.85
C LEU A 130 -21.50 -7.29 -16.95
N SER A 131 -22.21 -8.27 -16.38
CA SER A 131 -23.68 -8.31 -16.32
C SER A 131 -24.20 -7.44 -15.16
N VAL A 132 -24.40 -6.15 -15.42
CA VAL A 132 -24.93 -5.18 -14.45
C VAL A 132 -26.45 -5.34 -14.31
N PRO A 133 -26.98 -5.58 -13.10
CA PRO A 133 -28.43 -5.68 -12.87
C PRO A 133 -29.16 -4.35 -13.12
N GLU A 134 -30.41 -4.44 -13.56
CA GLU A 134 -31.29 -3.29 -13.69
C GLU A 134 -31.48 -2.59 -12.33
N GLY A 135 -31.51 -1.26 -12.33
CA GLY A 135 -31.62 -0.45 -11.11
C GLY A 135 -30.31 -0.19 -10.37
N THR A 136 -29.16 -0.68 -10.86
CA THR A 136 -27.83 -0.38 -10.29
C THR A 136 -26.92 0.34 -11.27
N THR A 137 -26.03 1.19 -10.77
CA THR A 137 -25.01 1.82 -11.62
C THR A 137 -23.86 0.83 -11.88
N ILE A 138 -23.23 0.93 -13.06
CA ILE A 138 -22.05 0.13 -13.42
C ILE A 138 -20.97 0.22 -12.33
N THR A 139 -20.73 1.43 -11.83
CA THR A 139 -19.74 1.70 -10.78
C THR A 139 -20.09 0.97 -9.49
N ALA A 140 -21.33 1.12 -8.97
CA ALA A 140 -21.73 0.47 -7.73
C ALA A 140 -21.65 -1.05 -7.83
N HIS A 141 -22.17 -1.62 -8.93
CA HIS A 141 -22.14 -3.07 -9.17
C HIS A 141 -20.72 -3.61 -9.18
N ARG A 142 -19.84 -3.04 -10.01
CA ARG A 142 -18.47 -3.55 -10.15
C ARG A 142 -17.60 -3.25 -8.93
N SER A 143 -17.81 -2.12 -8.24
CA SER A 143 -17.11 -1.81 -6.98
C SER A 143 -17.45 -2.81 -5.88
N SER A 144 -18.64 -3.43 -5.87
CA SER A 144 -18.97 -4.49 -4.91
C SER A 144 -18.03 -5.69 -4.99
N PHE A 145 -17.56 -6.05 -6.20
CA PHE A 145 -16.59 -7.13 -6.40
C PHE A 145 -15.20 -6.76 -5.86
N LEU A 146 -14.81 -5.49 -5.96
CA LEU A 146 -13.57 -5.00 -5.35
C LEU A 146 -13.66 -4.97 -3.84
N LEU A 147 -14.78 -4.49 -3.28
CA LEU A 147 -14.99 -4.49 -1.84
C LEU A 147 -14.95 -5.92 -1.29
N HIS A 148 -15.53 -6.88 -2.00
CA HIS A 148 -15.38 -8.29 -1.65
C HIS A 148 -13.92 -8.76 -1.71
N ALA A 149 -13.21 -8.45 -2.80
CA ALA A 149 -11.80 -8.81 -2.92
C ALA A 149 -10.92 -8.20 -1.80
N ALA A 150 -11.13 -6.92 -1.47
CA ALA A 150 -10.41 -6.22 -0.42
C ALA A 150 -10.71 -6.76 0.98
N ASN A 151 -11.98 -7.08 1.28
CA ASN A 151 -12.37 -7.50 2.63
C ASN A 151 -12.19 -9.00 2.88
N VAL A 152 -12.33 -9.83 1.85
CA VAL A 152 -12.32 -11.30 1.98
C VAL A 152 -11.00 -11.88 1.49
N ILE A 153 -10.65 -11.67 0.22
CA ILE A 153 -9.46 -12.29 -0.38
C ILE A 153 -8.17 -11.80 0.29
N PHE A 154 -8.12 -10.54 0.71
CA PHE A 154 -6.97 -10.03 1.44
C PHE A 154 -6.72 -10.84 2.72
N GLN A 155 -7.76 -11.08 3.53
CA GLN A 155 -7.64 -11.84 4.78
C GLN A 155 -7.30 -13.33 4.55
N GLU A 156 -7.82 -13.91 3.47
CA GLU A 156 -7.54 -15.31 3.12
C GLU A 156 -6.09 -15.53 2.67
N VAL A 157 -5.52 -14.55 1.97
CA VAL A 157 -4.22 -14.71 1.29
C VAL A 157 -3.07 -14.09 2.08
N VAL A 158 -3.31 -12.94 2.72
CA VAL A 158 -2.30 -12.18 3.45
C VAL A 158 -2.22 -12.68 4.90
N THR A 159 -1.47 -13.75 5.09
CA THR A 159 -1.23 -14.35 6.41
C THR A 159 0.05 -13.82 7.06
N PRO A 160 0.19 -13.89 8.40
CA PRO A 160 1.44 -13.53 9.07
C PRO A 160 2.67 -14.28 8.54
N ALA A 161 2.51 -15.56 8.19
CA ALA A 161 3.56 -16.37 7.61
C ALA A 161 3.99 -15.85 6.22
N LEU A 162 3.02 -15.43 5.39
CA LEU A 162 3.32 -14.80 4.10
C LEU A 162 4.07 -13.47 4.31
N CYS A 163 3.57 -12.60 5.19
CA CYS A 163 4.21 -11.32 5.47
C CYS A 163 5.65 -11.49 5.95
N SER A 164 5.89 -12.41 6.90
CA SER A 164 7.24 -12.73 7.38
C SER A 164 8.15 -13.21 6.24
N LYS A 165 7.67 -14.12 5.40
CA LYS A 165 8.42 -14.59 4.22
C LYS A 165 8.77 -13.46 3.25
N CYS A 166 7.81 -12.58 2.95
CA CYS A 166 8.01 -11.44 2.05
C CYS A 166 9.02 -10.43 2.61
N ILE A 167 8.94 -10.11 3.91
CA ILE A 167 9.87 -9.21 4.59
C ILE A 167 11.28 -9.82 4.67
N HIS A 168 11.40 -11.12 4.99
CA HIS A 168 12.71 -11.78 4.98
C HIS A 168 13.36 -11.79 3.59
N HIS A 169 12.57 -11.92 2.53
CA HIS A 169 13.08 -11.82 1.17
C HIS A 169 13.67 -10.43 0.90
N THR A 170 13.02 -9.34 1.34
CA THR A 170 13.52 -7.97 1.27
C THR A 170 14.88 -7.81 1.98
N PHE A 171 15.05 -8.46 3.14
CA PHE A 171 16.31 -8.42 3.88
C PHE A 171 17.50 -9.07 3.16
N ALA A 172 17.26 -10.01 2.24
CA ALA A 172 18.34 -10.58 1.43
C ALA A 172 19.03 -9.51 0.55
N PHE A 173 18.29 -8.48 0.11
CA PHE A 173 18.82 -7.40 -0.74
C PHE A 173 19.53 -6.30 0.03
N ILE A 174 19.39 -6.26 1.36
CA ILE A 174 20.04 -5.23 2.17
C ILE A 174 21.56 -5.28 2.04
N ALA A 175 22.14 -6.49 2.05
CA ALA A 175 23.59 -6.65 1.93
C ALA A 175 24.10 -6.10 0.58
N ASP A 176 23.38 -6.39 -0.49
CA ASP A 176 23.70 -5.89 -1.83
C ASP A 176 23.51 -4.37 -1.94
N ALA A 177 22.48 -3.82 -1.29
CA ALA A 177 22.28 -2.37 -1.19
C ALA A 177 23.41 -1.67 -0.43
N ILE A 178 23.89 -2.23 0.69
CA ILE A 178 25.03 -1.68 1.45
C ILE A 178 26.31 -1.71 0.60
N LEU A 179 26.51 -2.78 -0.15
CA LEU A 179 27.67 -2.96 -1.01
C LEU A 179 27.54 -2.21 -2.34
N MET A 180 26.47 -1.44 -2.54
CA MET A 180 26.18 -0.68 -3.76
C MET A 180 26.25 -1.56 -5.01
N LYS A 181 25.84 -2.83 -4.88
CA LYS A 181 25.76 -3.74 -6.03
C LYS A 181 24.56 -3.38 -6.87
N ASP A 182 24.71 -3.57 -8.18
CA ASP A 182 23.59 -3.48 -9.09
C ASP A 182 22.59 -4.59 -8.79
N MET A 183 21.32 -4.21 -8.63
CA MET A 183 20.23 -5.11 -8.27
C MET A 183 19.15 -5.00 -9.35
N GLN A 184 18.77 -6.13 -9.94
CA GLN A 184 17.74 -6.14 -10.98
C GLN A 184 16.39 -5.72 -10.41
N VAL A 185 15.82 -4.65 -10.95
CA VAL A 185 14.46 -4.19 -10.65
C VAL A 185 13.49 -4.85 -11.62
N GLY A 186 12.78 -5.88 -11.14
CA GLY A 186 11.71 -6.54 -11.88
C GLY A 186 12.14 -7.41 -13.07
N LYS A 187 11.26 -8.35 -13.45
CA LYS A 187 11.23 -9.00 -14.76
C LYS A 187 9.87 -8.70 -15.40
#